data_AF-A0AA42KTC6-F1
#
_entry.id   AF-A0AA42KTC6-F1
#
_cell.length_a   1.000
_cell.length_b   1.000
_cell.length_c   1.000
_cell.angle_alpha   90.00
_cell.angle_beta   90.00
_cell.angle_gamma   90.00
#
_symmetry.space_group_name_H-M   'P 1'
#
loop_
_entity.id
_entity.type
_entity.pdbx_description
1 polymer ?
#
loop_
_entity_poly.entity_id
_entity_poly.type
_entity_poly.pdbx_seq_one_letter_code
_entity_poly.pdbx_strand_id
1 'polypeptide(L)'
;MDGDIDFQRFIHATQETLGLFVEATLETSRTSQQLVERMDRVTHKIAEILQSTQDMDAIAKQTNLLALNAAIEAARAGESGRGFAVVADEVRALSTRSTHFSQAIREHVDVVYHEIKDAEGAISQLADKDMTFALDSRQKIQNMLDDLDSMNQHTVKVVQELDRISLEVGDGVNAAVTALQFQDMSSQLLGQIGKHSARLGALAVGLGALDGREPREWGERLRGEVAELGRPLSNPVAQTSLSAGEVELF
;
A
#
# COMPACT_ATOMS: atom_id res chain seq x y z
N MET A 1 -13.49 -11.77 -15.63
CA MET A 1 -13.94 -10.39 -15.93
C MET A 1 -14.18 -9.56 -14.66
N ASP A 2 -14.64 -10.16 -13.55
CA ASP A 2 -14.87 -9.41 -12.29
C ASP A 2 -13.61 -8.76 -11.68
N GLY A 3 -12.45 -9.43 -11.72
CA GLY A 3 -11.23 -8.91 -11.09
C GLY A 3 -10.61 -7.67 -11.75
N ASP A 4 -10.84 -7.49 -13.06
CA ASP A 4 -10.30 -6.33 -13.80
C ASP A 4 -11.12 -5.05 -13.51
N ILE A 5 -12.43 -5.22 -13.30
CA ILE A 5 -13.34 -4.15 -12.88
C ILE A 5 -13.02 -3.71 -11.45
N ASP A 6 -12.65 -4.65 -10.56
CA ASP A 6 -12.31 -4.34 -9.17
C ASP A 6 -10.96 -3.63 -9.05
N PHE A 7 -9.96 -4.02 -9.83
CA PHE A 7 -8.65 -3.36 -9.87
C PHE A 7 -8.73 -1.94 -10.44
N GLN A 8 -9.41 -1.74 -11.57
CA GLN A 8 -9.61 -0.41 -12.15
C GLN A 8 -10.38 0.52 -11.19
N ARG A 9 -11.37 -0.03 -10.48
CA ARG A 9 -12.10 0.73 -9.46
C ARG A 9 -11.20 1.11 -8.27
N PHE A 10 -10.33 0.22 -7.83
CA PHE A 10 -9.36 0.50 -6.77
C PHE A 10 -8.37 1.61 -7.16
N ILE A 11 -7.81 1.56 -8.38
CA ILE A 11 -6.93 2.62 -8.89
C ILE A 11 -7.67 3.96 -8.93
N HIS A 12 -8.87 3.99 -9.53
CA HIS A 12 -9.66 5.21 -9.64
C HIS A 12 -10.00 5.79 -8.26
N ALA A 13 -10.47 4.97 -7.32
CA ALA A 13 -10.79 5.42 -5.97
C ALA A 13 -9.55 5.95 -5.22
N THR A 14 -8.39 5.35 -5.44
CA THR A 14 -7.12 5.80 -4.86
C THR A 14 -6.69 7.15 -5.44
N GLN A 15 -6.78 7.32 -6.77
CA GLN A 15 -6.47 8.58 -7.44
C GLN A 15 -7.43 9.70 -7.03
N GLU A 16 -8.73 9.41 -6.90
CA GLU A 16 -9.74 10.36 -6.43
C GLU A 16 -9.45 10.80 -4.98
N THR A 17 -9.20 9.84 -4.08
CA THR A 17 -8.89 10.13 -2.68
C THR A 17 -7.62 10.97 -2.55
N LEU A 18 -6.60 10.68 -3.35
CA LEU A 18 -5.36 11.45 -3.40
C LEU A 18 -5.58 12.87 -3.95
N GLY A 19 -6.45 13.01 -4.96
CA GLY A 19 -6.88 14.30 -5.47
C GLY A 19 -7.52 15.17 -4.40
N LEU A 20 -8.49 14.60 -3.66
CA LEU A 20 -9.14 15.26 -2.52
C LEU A 20 -8.15 15.64 -1.43
N PHE A 21 -7.18 14.77 -1.12
CA PHE A 21 -6.15 15.07 -0.13
C PHE A 21 -5.28 16.26 -0.54
N VAL A 22 -4.80 16.29 -1.79
CA VAL A 22 -3.99 17.41 -2.31
C VAL A 22 -4.79 18.72 -2.36
N GLU A 23 -6.07 18.64 -2.72
CA GLU A 23 -6.96 19.81 -2.71
C GLU A 23 -7.17 20.36 -1.29
N ALA A 24 -7.39 19.50 -0.30
CA ALA A 24 -7.48 19.90 1.10
C ALA A 24 -6.16 20.52 1.61
N THR A 25 -5.00 20.01 1.18
CA THR A 25 -3.69 20.62 1.48
C THR A 25 -3.54 22.00 0.84
N LEU A 26 -3.97 22.17 -0.41
CA LEU A 26 -3.98 23.47 -1.09
C LEU A 26 -4.86 24.50 -0.38
N GLU A 27 -6.04 24.07 0.10
CA GLU A 27 -6.93 24.92 0.88
C GLU A 27 -6.30 25.33 2.23
N THR A 28 -5.64 24.38 2.89
CA THR A 28 -4.87 24.64 4.13
C THR A 28 -3.76 25.66 3.86
N SER A 29 -3.00 25.50 2.78
CA SER A 29 -1.94 26.44 2.38
C SER A 29 -2.47 27.85 2.14
N ARG A 30 -3.60 28.00 1.44
CA ARG A 30 -4.26 29.30 1.25
C ARG A 30 -4.70 29.92 2.57
N THR A 31 -5.26 29.11 3.48
CA THR A 31 -5.68 29.56 4.80
C THR A 31 -4.49 30.04 5.63
N SER A 32 -3.36 29.32 5.58
CA SER A 32 -2.11 29.72 6.21
C SER A 32 -1.58 31.05 5.67
N GLN A 33 -1.62 31.27 4.35
CA GLN A 33 -1.24 32.56 3.75
C GLN A 33 -2.12 33.71 4.24
N GLN A 34 -3.45 33.51 4.31
CA GLN A 34 -4.36 34.51 4.87
C GLN A 34 -4.10 34.80 6.35
N LEU A 35 -3.63 33.80 7.11
CA LEU A 35 -3.29 33.96 8.51
C LEU A 35 -2.00 34.77 8.68
N VAL A 36 -1.00 34.54 7.83
CA VAL A 36 0.22 35.37 7.76
C VAL A 36 -0.13 36.83 7.46
N GLU A 37 -0.99 37.10 6.47
CA GLU A 37 -1.45 38.47 6.19
C GLU A 37 -2.19 39.12 7.37
N ARG A 38 -2.95 38.32 8.13
CA ARG A 38 -3.62 38.81 9.35
C ARG A 38 -2.61 39.16 10.43
N MET A 39 -1.60 38.32 10.63
CA MET A 39 -0.52 38.56 11.58
C MET A 39 0.26 39.83 11.23
N ASP A 40 0.59 40.04 9.97
CA ASP A 40 1.22 41.29 9.50
C ASP A 40 0.39 42.53 9.85
N ARG A 41 -0.94 42.47 9.71
CA ARG A 41 -1.81 43.58 10.14
C ARG A 41 -1.77 43.80 11.65
N VAL A 42 -1.68 42.74 12.45
CA VAL A 42 -1.52 42.87 13.90
C VAL A 42 -0.17 43.49 14.24
N THR A 43 0.90 43.10 13.55
CA THR A 43 2.23 43.70 13.70
C THR A 43 2.21 45.21 13.41
N HIS A 44 1.49 45.65 12.38
CA HIS A 44 1.31 47.09 12.11
C HIS A 44 0.58 47.80 13.25
N LYS A 45 -0.49 47.19 13.79
CA LYS A 45 -1.21 47.76 14.95
C LYS A 45 -0.35 47.84 16.21
N ILE A 46 0.53 46.86 16.41
CA ILE A 46 1.51 46.89 17.51
C ILE A 46 2.44 48.10 17.37
N ALA A 47 2.91 48.41 16.16
CA ALA A 47 3.73 49.59 15.92
C ALA A 47 2.98 50.89 16.28
N GLU A 48 1.69 51.00 15.95
CA GLU A 48 0.83 52.13 16.33
C GLU A 48 0.67 52.27 17.86
N ILE A 49 0.53 51.14 18.57
CA ILE A 49 0.46 51.11 20.04
C ILE A 49 1.78 51.58 20.66
N LEU A 50 2.92 51.11 20.13
CA LEU A 50 4.24 51.53 20.57
C LEU A 50 4.44 53.04 20.39
N GLN A 51 4.02 53.59 19.24
CA GLN A 51 4.06 55.03 18.99
C GLN A 51 3.19 55.79 20.00
N SER A 52 1.95 55.35 20.21
CA SER A 52 1.04 55.98 21.19
C SER A 52 1.63 55.95 22.61
N THR A 53 2.32 54.87 22.96
CA THR A 53 2.98 54.72 24.27
C THR A 53 4.19 55.66 24.41
N GLN A 54 4.92 55.91 23.32
CA GLN A 54 5.98 56.93 23.29
C GLN A 54 5.42 58.34 23.48
N ASP A 55 4.29 58.66 22.84
CA ASP A 55 3.63 59.96 22.99
C ASP A 55 3.14 60.16 24.44
N MET A 56 2.59 59.12 25.08
CA MET A 56 2.21 59.14 26.49
C MET A 56 3.42 59.39 27.42
N ASP A 57 4.57 58.78 27.14
CA ASP A 57 5.80 59.02 27.90
C ASP A 57 6.31 60.47 27.72
N ALA A 58 6.18 61.04 26.52
CA ALA A 58 6.51 62.45 26.28
C ALA A 58 5.59 63.40 27.06
N ILE A 59 4.27 63.14 27.07
CA ILE A 59 3.29 63.90 27.85
C ILE A 59 3.57 63.78 29.35
N ALA A 60 3.88 62.58 29.85
CA ALA A 60 4.23 62.36 31.25
C ALA A 60 5.48 63.15 31.64
N LYS A 61 6.53 63.15 30.81
CA LYS A 61 7.75 63.95 31.03
C LYS A 61 7.48 65.45 31.03
N GLN A 62 6.66 65.95 30.10
CA GLN A 62 6.26 67.35 30.06
C GLN A 62 5.45 67.75 31.31
N THR A 63 4.51 66.91 31.72
CA THR A 63 3.69 67.12 32.92
C THR A 63 4.56 67.13 34.19
N ASN A 64 5.56 66.25 34.25
CA ASN A 64 6.54 66.22 35.32
C ASN A 64 7.37 67.51 35.41
N LEU A 65 7.78 68.07 34.26
CA LEU A 65 8.50 69.35 34.20
C LEU A 65 7.61 70.54 34.59
N LEU A 66 6.34 70.55 34.16
CA LEU A 66 5.37 71.56 34.57
C LEU A 66 5.12 71.52 36.08
N ALA A 67 4.96 70.33 36.64
CA ALA A 67 4.80 70.12 38.07
C ALA A 67 6.03 70.58 38.86
N LEU A 68 7.24 70.31 38.35
CA LEU A 68 8.48 70.81 38.96
C LEU A 68 8.53 72.35 38.98
N ASN A 69 8.18 73.01 37.88
CA ASN A 69 8.13 74.47 37.81
C ASN A 69 7.09 75.03 38.79
N ALA A 70 5.92 74.39 38.91
CA ALA A 70 4.88 74.77 39.86
C ALA A 70 5.34 74.60 41.32
N ALA A 71 6.07 73.53 41.64
CA ALA A 71 6.64 73.31 42.97
C ALA A 71 7.68 74.39 43.34
N ILE A 72 8.52 74.80 42.38
CA ILE A 72 9.50 75.89 42.57
C ILE A 72 8.79 77.21 42.85
N GLU A 73 7.75 77.56 42.09
CA GLU A 73 7.03 78.82 42.27
C GLU A 73 6.20 78.82 43.57
N ALA A 74 5.64 77.66 43.94
CA ALA A 74 4.96 77.49 45.23
C ALA A 74 5.92 77.69 46.42
N ALA A 75 7.15 77.18 46.34
CA ALA A 75 8.18 77.43 47.35
C ALA A 75 8.57 78.91 47.42
N ARG A 76 8.61 79.60 46.27
CA ARG A 76 8.91 81.04 46.17
C ARG A 76 7.84 81.93 46.80
N ALA A 77 6.57 81.50 46.74
CA ALA A 77 5.43 82.19 47.37
C ALA A 77 5.36 82.01 48.91
N GLY A 78 6.23 81.18 49.51
CA GLY A 78 6.30 80.96 50.94
C GLY A 78 5.03 80.33 51.52
N GLU A 79 4.52 80.85 52.64
CA GLU A 79 3.32 80.34 53.31
C GLU A 79 2.07 80.35 52.42
N SER A 80 1.95 81.35 51.52
CA SER A 80 0.81 81.45 50.59
C SER A 80 0.81 80.35 49.52
N GLY A 81 1.95 79.68 49.29
CA GLY A 81 2.12 78.65 48.27
C GLY A 81 1.97 77.20 48.78
N ARG A 82 1.81 76.96 50.09
CA ARG A 82 1.81 75.59 50.66
C ARG A 82 0.79 74.65 50.01
N GLY A 83 -0.42 75.12 49.73
CA GLY A 83 -1.45 74.32 49.06
C GLY A 83 -1.06 73.92 47.62
N PHE A 84 -0.43 74.84 46.88
CA PHE A 84 0.05 74.58 45.53
C PHE A 84 1.26 73.62 45.50
N ALA A 85 2.13 73.67 46.52
CA ALA A 85 3.26 72.76 46.64
C ALA A 85 2.80 71.29 46.75
N VAL A 86 1.78 71.02 47.57
CA VAL A 86 1.21 69.66 47.72
C VAL A 86 0.62 69.15 46.40
N VAL A 87 -0.13 70.00 45.69
CA VAL A 87 -0.69 69.62 44.38
C VAL A 87 0.42 69.37 43.36
N ALA A 88 1.45 70.19 43.33
CA ALA A 88 2.57 70.02 42.41
C ALA A 88 3.32 68.69 42.66
N ASP A 89 3.55 68.31 43.92
CA ASP A 89 4.19 67.03 44.26
C ASP A 89 3.33 65.83 43.85
N GLU A 90 2.00 65.90 44.03
CA GLU A 90 1.08 64.83 43.60
C GLU A 90 1.06 64.67 42.07
N VAL A 91 1.03 65.78 41.33
CA VAL A 91 1.11 65.76 39.85
C VAL A 91 2.45 65.17 39.40
N ARG A 92 3.55 65.48 40.10
CA ARG A 92 4.88 64.94 39.81
C ARG A 92 4.95 63.42 40.04
N ALA A 93 4.39 62.96 41.16
CA ALA A 93 4.27 61.54 41.47
C ALA A 93 3.42 60.80 40.43
N LEU A 94 2.28 61.38 40.03
CA LEU A 94 1.40 60.80 38.99
C LEU A 94 2.12 60.72 37.64
N SER A 95 2.85 61.75 37.25
CA SER A 95 3.63 61.80 36.00
C SER A 95 4.71 60.72 35.98
N THR A 96 5.44 60.54 37.09
CA THR A 96 6.46 59.49 37.24
C THR A 96 5.84 58.10 37.13
N ARG A 97 4.70 57.88 37.80
CA ARG A 97 3.95 56.63 37.73
C ARG A 97 3.43 56.35 36.31
N SER A 98 3.04 57.39 35.58
CA SER A 98 2.63 57.28 34.17
C SER A 98 3.78 56.83 33.27
N THR A 99 4.98 57.38 33.42
CA THR A 99 6.17 56.91 32.67
C THR A 99 6.49 55.45 32.96
N HIS A 100 6.42 55.02 34.22
CA HIS A 100 6.64 53.60 34.59
C HIS A 100 5.57 52.70 33.96
N PHE A 101 4.31 53.13 33.93
CA PHE A 101 3.23 52.38 33.29
C PHE A 101 3.43 52.26 31.77
N SER A 102 3.82 53.36 31.10
CA SER A 102 4.19 53.32 29.67
C SER A 102 5.37 52.38 29.39
N GLN A 103 6.35 52.31 30.29
CA GLN A 103 7.46 51.35 30.19
C GLN A 103 6.95 49.90 30.22
N ALA A 104 6.11 49.57 31.20
CA ALA A 104 5.54 48.22 31.33
C ALA A 104 4.67 47.83 30.12
N ILE A 105 3.90 48.77 29.56
CA ILE A 105 3.15 48.54 28.32
C ILE A 105 4.10 48.17 27.18
N ARG A 106 5.22 48.91 27.00
CA ARG A 106 6.19 48.59 25.94
C ARG A 106 6.76 47.19 26.09
N GLU A 107 7.11 46.78 27.30
CA GLU A 107 7.62 45.43 27.58
C GLU A 107 6.58 44.35 27.23
N HIS A 108 5.32 44.52 27.64
CA HIS A 108 4.26 43.57 27.30
C HIS A 108 3.98 43.51 25.79
N VAL A 109 3.98 44.66 25.11
CA VAL A 109 3.76 44.73 23.67
C VAL A 109 4.91 44.11 22.88
N ASP A 110 6.15 44.27 23.36
CA ASP A 110 7.33 43.63 22.76
C ASP A 110 7.27 42.11 22.84
N VAL A 111 6.81 41.55 23.96
CA VAL A 111 6.56 40.09 24.08
C VAL A 111 5.52 39.63 23.05
N VAL A 112 4.39 40.32 22.96
CA VAL A 112 3.33 39.99 22.00
C VAL A 112 3.82 40.09 20.55
N TYR A 113 4.67 41.07 20.24
CA TYR A 113 5.28 41.20 18.92
C TYR A 113 6.11 39.96 18.54
N HIS A 114 6.95 39.49 19.46
CA HIS A 114 7.79 38.31 19.24
C HIS A 114 6.92 37.05 19.09
N GLU A 115 5.91 36.85 19.94
CA GLU A 115 4.99 35.71 19.83
C GLU A 115 4.27 35.66 18.48
N ILE A 116 3.87 36.82 17.93
CA ILE A 116 3.24 36.90 16.61
C ILE A 116 4.24 36.54 15.51
N LYS A 117 5.48 37.03 15.60
CA LYS A 117 6.51 36.74 14.60
C LYS A 117 6.90 35.26 14.60
N ASP A 118 6.98 34.64 15.78
CA ASP A 118 7.20 33.20 15.91
C ASP A 118 6.04 32.40 15.32
N ALA A 119 4.80 32.81 15.58
CA ALA A 119 3.61 32.18 15.02
C ALA A 119 3.56 32.29 13.49
N GLU A 120 3.88 33.46 12.93
CA GLU A 120 3.99 33.69 11.48
C GLU A 120 5.00 32.74 10.84
N GLY A 121 6.19 32.62 11.44
CA GLY A 121 7.23 31.69 10.98
C GLY A 121 6.79 30.23 11.05
N ALA A 122 6.12 29.81 12.12
CA ALA A 122 5.62 28.46 12.27
C ALA A 122 4.53 28.11 11.23
N ILE A 123 3.59 29.03 10.97
CA ILE A 123 2.53 28.84 9.97
C ILE A 123 3.08 28.77 8.56
N SER A 124 4.05 29.62 8.23
CA SER A 124 4.72 29.61 6.92
C SER A 124 5.44 28.29 6.68
N GLN A 125 6.23 27.82 7.66
CA GLN A 125 6.91 26.53 7.58
C GLN A 125 5.94 25.34 7.49
N LEU A 126 4.80 25.41 8.19
CA LEU A 126 3.78 24.36 8.13
C LEU A 126 3.19 24.27 6.71
N ALA A 127 2.80 25.41 6.13
CA ALA A 127 2.22 25.46 4.80
C ALA A 127 3.17 24.90 3.72
N ASP A 128 4.46 25.26 3.80
CA ASP A 128 5.47 24.78 2.85
C ASP A 128 5.75 23.28 2.98
N LYS A 129 5.85 22.78 4.23
CA LYS A 129 6.09 21.35 4.50
C LYS A 129 4.90 20.50 4.09
N ASP A 130 3.68 20.90 4.44
CA ASP A 130 2.47 20.16 4.10
C ASP A 130 2.30 20.07 2.59
N MET A 131 2.52 21.17 1.87
CA MET A 131 2.43 21.20 0.41
C MET A 131 3.47 20.28 -0.24
N THR A 132 4.73 20.36 0.20
CA THR A 132 5.80 19.51 -0.30
C THR A 132 5.51 18.04 -0.04
N PHE A 133 5.05 17.71 1.16
CA PHE A 133 4.69 16.35 1.57
C PHE A 133 3.51 15.80 0.74
N ALA A 134 2.49 16.60 0.49
CA ALA A 134 1.33 16.17 -0.29
C ALA A 134 1.68 15.91 -1.76
N LEU A 135 2.51 16.77 -2.37
CA LEU A 135 2.98 16.56 -3.75
C LEU A 135 3.89 15.33 -3.88
N ASP A 136 4.83 15.14 -2.95
CA ASP A 136 5.72 13.98 -2.92
C ASP A 136 4.93 12.68 -2.70
N SER A 137 3.99 12.69 -1.75
CA SER A 137 3.09 11.55 -1.51
C SER A 137 2.25 11.22 -2.74
N ARG A 138 1.77 12.25 -3.46
CA ARG A 138 1.04 12.06 -4.71
C ARG A 138 1.91 11.36 -5.76
N GLN A 139 3.14 11.81 -5.94
CA GLN A 139 4.05 11.21 -6.92
C GLN A 139 4.39 9.77 -6.56
N LYS A 140 4.67 9.48 -5.29
CA LYS A 140 4.97 8.13 -4.81
C LYS A 140 3.80 7.17 -5.02
N ILE A 141 2.58 7.60 -4.72
CA ILE A 141 1.39 6.78 -4.94
C ILE A 141 1.18 6.55 -6.44
N GLN A 142 1.37 7.56 -7.28
CA GLN A 142 1.26 7.38 -8.73
C GLN A 142 2.24 6.31 -9.25
N ASN A 143 3.51 6.38 -8.83
CA ASN A 143 4.50 5.37 -9.22
C ASN A 143 4.09 3.97 -8.73
N MET A 144 3.58 3.84 -7.51
CA MET A 144 3.08 2.56 -6.97
C MET A 144 1.90 2.02 -7.78
N LEU A 145 0.97 2.88 -8.21
CA LEU A 145 -0.17 2.47 -9.02
C LEU A 145 0.28 1.97 -10.39
N ASP A 146 1.28 2.62 -11.00
CA ASP A 146 1.86 2.18 -12.27
C ASP A 146 2.55 0.81 -12.13
N ASP A 147 3.30 0.59 -11.04
CA ASP A 147 3.92 -0.69 -10.72
C ASP A 147 2.87 -1.79 -10.49
N LEU A 148 1.78 -1.48 -9.77
CA LEU A 148 0.67 -2.40 -9.53
C LEU A 148 -0.05 -2.77 -10.83
N ASP A 149 -0.24 -1.84 -11.75
CA ASP A 149 -0.86 -2.13 -13.06
C ASP A 149 0.02 -3.11 -13.86
N SER A 150 1.33 -2.87 -13.90
CA SER A 150 2.29 -3.78 -14.52
C SER A 150 2.26 -5.18 -13.89
N MET A 151 2.21 -5.27 -12.56
CA MET A 151 2.08 -6.54 -11.85
C MET A 151 0.76 -7.26 -12.15
N ASN A 152 -0.35 -6.53 -12.25
CA ASN A 152 -1.65 -7.09 -12.57
C ASN A 152 -1.65 -7.67 -14.00
N GLN A 153 -1.11 -6.94 -14.98
CA GLN A 153 -0.94 -7.43 -16.35
C GLN A 153 -0.06 -8.69 -16.41
N HIS A 154 1.03 -8.73 -15.64
CA HIS A 154 1.88 -9.92 -15.54
C HIS A 154 1.13 -11.11 -14.93
N THR A 155 0.34 -10.87 -13.88
CA THR A 155 -0.48 -11.89 -13.23
C THR A 155 -1.49 -12.50 -14.19
N VAL A 156 -2.17 -11.67 -14.99
CA VAL A 156 -3.11 -12.14 -16.03
C VAL A 156 -2.40 -13.05 -17.03
N LYS A 157 -1.19 -12.69 -17.50
CA LYS A 157 -0.40 -13.54 -18.41
C LYS A 157 -0.01 -14.86 -17.78
N VAL A 158 0.41 -14.86 -16.51
CA VAL A 158 0.76 -16.08 -15.78
C VAL A 158 -0.45 -17.01 -15.64
N VAL A 159 -1.63 -16.47 -15.34
CA VAL A 159 -2.87 -17.26 -15.25
C VAL A 159 -3.21 -17.92 -16.60
N GLN A 160 -3.06 -17.19 -17.71
CA GLN A 160 -3.28 -17.73 -19.05
C GLN A 160 -2.30 -18.86 -19.38
N GLU A 161 -1.02 -18.69 -19.01
CA GLU A 161 -0.01 -19.73 -19.22
C GLU A 161 -0.26 -20.97 -18.35
N LEU A 162 -0.72 -20.80 -17.11
CA LEU A 162 -1.13 -21.90 -16.25
C LEU A 162 -2.29 -22.70 -16.83
N ASP A 163 -3.28 -22.02 -17.42
CA ASP A 163 -4.41 -22.69 -18.09
C ASP A 163 -3.93 -23.55 -19.27
N ARG A 164 -3.02 -23.01 -20.09
CA ARG A 164 -2.37 -23.72 -21.20
C ARG A 164 -1.60 -24.97 -20.72
N ILE A 165 -0.77 -24.81 -19.69
CA ILE A 165 0.00 -25.92 -19.10
C ILE A 165 -0.95 -26.98 -18.52
N SER A 166 -2.06 -26.57 -17.88
CA SER A 166 -3.02 -27.52 -17.32
C SER A 166 -3.66 -28.41 -18.39
N LEU A 167 -3.94 -27.86 -19.57
CA LEU A 167 -4.45 -28.63 -20.71
C LEU A 167 -3.39 -29.61 -21.25
N GLU A 168 -2.14 -29.16 -21.41
CA GLU A 168 -1.04 -30.01 -21.86
C GLU A 168 -0.77 -31.18 -20.89
N VAL A 169 -0.83 -30.92 -19.58
CA VAL A 169 -0.72 -31.96 -18.56
C VAL A 169 -1.89 -32.94 -18.66
N GLY A 170 -3.12 -32.45 -18.86
CA GLY A 170 -4.30 -33.30 -19.09
C GLY A 170 -4.13 -34.25 -20.27
N ASP A 171 -3.67 -33.74 -21.41
CA ASP A 171 -3.39 -34.53 -22.61
C ASP A 171 -2.26 -35.55 -22.36
N GLY A 172 -1.20 -35.14 -21.67
CA GLY A 172 -0.07 -36.01 -21.31
C GLY A 172 -0.49 -37.15 -20.40
N VAL A 173 -1.32 -36.88 -19.39
CA VAL A 173 -1.90 -37.91 -18.51
C VAL A 173 -2.75 -38.88 -19.33
N ASN A 174 -3.59 -38.36 -20.22
CA ASN A 174 -4.45 -39.17 -21.07
C ASN A 174 -3.65 -40.12 -22.00
N ALA A 175 -2.58 -39.59 -22.60
CA ALA A 175 -1.65 -40.38 -23.41
C ALA A 175 -0.93 -41.45 -22.58
N ALA A 176 -0.49 -41.13 -21.36
CA ALA A 176 0.16 -42.08 -20.46
C ALA A 176 -0.77 -43.23 -20.04
N VAL A 177 -2.04 -42.93 -19.72
CA VAL A 177 -3.06 -43.95 -19.41
C VAL A 177 -3.27 -44.89 -20.60
N THR A 178 -3.40 -44.33 -21.80
CA THR A 178 -3.57 -45.11 -23.04
C THR A 178 -2.36 -46.01 -23.30
N ALA A 179 -1.13 -45.49 -23.13
CA ALA A 179 0.10 -46.26 -23.30
C ALA A 179 0.21 -47.42 -22.28
N LEU A 180 -0.17 -47.19 -21.03
CA LEU A 180 -0.22 -48.23 -20.00
C LEU A 180 -1.20 -49.36 -20.37
N GLN A 181 -2.37 -49.01 -20.92
CA GLN A 181 -3.34 -50.01 -21.40
C GLN A 181 -2.77 -50.84 -22.57
N PHE A 182 -2.13 -50.20 -23.54
CA PHE A 182 -1.46 -50.92 -24.64
C PHE A 182 -0.34 -51.84 -24.15
N GLN A 183 0.43 -51.39 -23.15
CA GLN A 183 1.48 -52.20 -22.54
C GLN A 183 0.90 -53.45 -21.86
N ASP A 184 -0.18 -53.30 -21.07
CA ASP A 184 -0.83 -54.43 -20.40
C ASP A 184 -1.35 -55.45 -21.42
N MET A 185 -2.06 -54.98 -22.46
CA MET A 185 -2.53 -55.83 -23.55
C MET A 185 -1.39 -56.58 -24.26
N SER A 186 -0.27 -55.88 -24.53
CA SER A 186 0.91 -56.49 -25.17
C SER A 186 1.56 -57.55 -24.27
N SER A 187 1.66 -57.28 -22.96
CA SER A 187 2.17 -58.22 -21.97
C SER A 187 1.32 -59.50 -21.90
N GLN A 188 -0.02 -59.34 -21.93
CA GLN A 188 -0.95 -60.47 -21.96
C GLN A 188 -0.79 -61.32 -23.24
N LEU A 189 -0.72 -60.69 -24.41
CA LEU A 189 -0.52 -61.38 -25.69
C LEU A 189 0.82 -62.12 -25.73
N LEU A 190 1.90 -61.51 -25.27
CA LEU A 190 3.21 -62.16 -25.16
C LEU A 190 3.16 -63.37 -24.22
N GLY A 191 2.49 -63.24 -23.07
CA GLY A 191 2.25 -64.35 -22.15
C GLY A 191 1.48 -65.51 -22.81
N GLN A 192 0.49 -65.21 -23.65
CA GLN A 192 -0.25 -66.22 -24.41
C GLN A 192 0.61 -66.87 -25.50
N ILE A 193 1.39 -66.10 -26.26
CA ILE A 193 2.32 -66.63 -27.26
C ILE A 193 3.35 -67.54 -26.59
N GLY A 194 3.89 -67.15 -25.43
CA GLY A 194 4.79 -67.98 -24.64
C GLY A 194 4.16 -69.32 -24.25
N LYS A 195 2.90 -69.32 -23.77
CA LYS A 195 2.15 -70.55 -23.47
C LYS A 195 1.94 -71.43 -24.71
N HIS A 196 1.57 -70.84 -25.86
CA HIS A 196 1.41 -71.58 -27.11
C HIS A 196 2.73 -72.18 -27.59
N SER A 197 3.82 -71.40 -27.55
CA SER A 197 5.15 -71.86 -27.93
C SER A 197 5.62 -73.01 -27.05
N ALA A 198 5.33 -72.97 -25.74
CA ALA A 198 5.65 -74.06 -24.83
C ALA A 198 4.86 -75.34 -25.17
N ARG A 199 3.56 -75.24 -25.49
CA ARG A 199 2.74 -76.39 -25.94
C ARG A 199 3.26 -76.98 -27.25
N LEU A 200 3.60 -76.13 -28.24
CA LEU A 200 4.18 -76.59 -29.51
C LEU A 200 5.55 -77.24 -29.32
N GLY A 201 6.39 -76.68 -28.46
CA GLY A 201 7.68 -77.28 -28.09
C GLY A 201 7.51 -78.65 -27.43
N ALA A 202 6.55 -78.80 -26.51
CA ALA A 202 6.23 -80.09 -25.89
C ALA A 202 5.76 -81.12 -26.92
N LEU A 203 4.88 -80.74 -27.85
CA LEU A 203 4.48 -81.60 -28.97
C LEU A 203 5.68 -82.00 -29.83
N ALA A 204 6.54 -81.06 -30.22
CA ALA A 204 7.71 -81.32 -31.06
C ALA A 204 8.70 -82.29 -30.39
N VAL A 205 8.97 -82.12 -29.09
CA VAL A 205 9.77 -83.07 -28.30
C VAL A 205 9.09 -84.44 -28.23
N GLY A 206 7.77 -84.47 -28.03
CA GLY A 206 6.97 -85.69 -28.06
C GLY A 206 7.05 -86.44 -29.39
N LEU A 207 7.06 -85.70 -30.51
CA LEU A 207 7.23 -86.22 -31.88
C LEU A 207 8.67 -86.66 -32.18
N GLY A 208 9.69 -86.03 -31.58
CA GLY A 208 11.08 -86.47 -31.73
C GLY A 208 11.38 -87.77 -30.99
N ALA A 209 10.66 -88.06 -29.91
CA ALA A 209 10.81 -89.27 -29.09
C ALA A 209 10.10 -90.52 -29.67
N LEU A 210 9.88 -90.57 -30.98
CA LEU A 210 9.13 -91.60 -31.70
C LEU A 210 9.99 -92.76 -32.23
N ASP A 211 11.29 -92.76 -31.95
CA ASP A 211 12.15 -93.85 -32.40
C ASP A 211 11.92 -95.12 -31.55
N GLY A 212 11.40 -96.19 -32.17
CA GLY A 212 11.31 -97.54 -31.59
C GLY A 212 10.03 -97.96 -30.82
N ARG A 213 8.88 -97.27 -30.95
CA ARG A 213 7.61 -97.65 -30.28
C ARG A 213 6.52 -98.17 -31.23
N GLU A 214 5.57 -98.95 -30.69
CA GLU A 214 4.45 -99.54 -31.47
C GLU A 214 3.45 -98.48 -31.98
N PRO A 215 2.92 -98.61 -33.22
CA PRO A 215 2.05 -97.60 -33.84
C PRO A 215 0.75 -97.26 -33.08
N ARG A 216 0.23 -98.17 -32.26
CA ARG A 216 -1.03 -97.96 -31.50
C ARG A 216 -0.85 -97.02 -30.31
N GLU A 217 0.24 -97.15 -29.57
CA GLU A 217 0.55 -96.30 -28.41
C GLU A 217 0.77 -94.84 -28.84
N TRP A 218 1.29 -94.64 -30.06
CA TRP A 218 1.46 -93.32 -30.64
C TRP A 218 0.14 -92.62 -30.95
N GLY A 219 -0.83 -93.33 -31.55
CA GLY A 219 -2.10 -92.73 -31.94
C GLY A 219 -2.89 -92.15 -30.75
N GLU A 220 -2.81 -92.78 -29.57
CA GLU A 220 -3.44 -92.25 -28.35
C GLU A 220 -2.70 -91.03 -27.80
N ARG A 221 -1.37 -91.08 -27.72
CA ARG A 221 -0.57 -89.95 -27.23
C ARG A 221 -0.68 -88.73 -28.14
N LEU A 222 -0.63 -88.91 -29.46
CA LEU A 222 -0.77 -87.80 -30.40
C LEU A 222 -2.15 -87.15 -30.31
N ARG A 223 -3.21 -87.96 -30.15
CA ARG A 223 -4.57 -87.45 -29.90
C ARG A 223 -4.63 -86.64 -28.61
N GLY A 224 -3.92 -87.04 -27.55
CA GLY A 224 -3.81 -86.29 -26.31
C GLY A 224 -3.11 -84.94 -26.47
N GLU A 225 -1.93 -84.92 -27.10
CA GLU A 225 -1.15 -83.69 -27.33
C GLU A 225 -1.88 -82.72 -28.27
N VAL A 226 -2.53 -83.23 -29.33
CA VAL A 226 -3.36 -82.42 -30.24
C VAL A 226 -4.61 -81.88 -29.55
N ALA A 227 -5.23 -82.66 -28.64
CA ALA A 227 -6.34 -82.19 -27.84
C ALA A 227 -5.93 -81.09 -26.85
N GLU A 228 -4.75 -81.19 -26.22
CA GLU A 228 -4.18 -80.14 -25.35
C GLU A 228 -3.82 -78.87 -26.13
N LEU A 229 -3.35 -79.00 -27.37
CA LEU A 229 -3.13 -77.87 -28.29
C LEU A 229 -4.43 -77.18 -28.70
N GLY A 230 -5.50 -77.95 -28.92
CA GLY A 230 -6.83 -77.43 -29.25
C GLY A 230 -7.59 -76.78 -28.09
N ARG A 231 -7.08 -76.85 -26.85
CA ARG A 231 -7.73 -76.21 -25.69
C ARG A 231 -7.60 -74.69 -25.76
N PRO A 232 -8.72 -73.94 -25.74
CA PRO A 232 -8.68 -72.49 -25.79
C PRO A 232 -7.94 -71.94 -24.57
N LEU A 233 -7.01 -71.02 -24.82
CA LEU A 233 -6.44 -70.19 -23.76
C LEU A 233 -7.45 -69.06 -23.46
N SER A 234 -7.55 -68.66 -22.19
CA SER A 234 -8.49 -67.63 -21.73
C SER A 234 -8.46 -66.41 -22.65
N ASN A 235 -9.63 -65.95 -23.07
CA ASN A 235 -9.82 -64.85 -23.99
C ASN A 235 -9.03 -63.61 -23.50
N PRO A 236 -8.19 -62.97 -24.33
CA PRO A 236 -7.71 -61.65 -23.98
C PRO A 236 -8.94 -60.74 -23.90
N VAL A 237 -8.96 -59.86 -22.90
CA VAL A 237 -10.08 -58.93 -22.69
C VAL A 237 -10.31 -58.16 -23.99
N ALA A 238 -11.45 -58.40 -24.64
CA ALA A 238 -11.86 -57.63 -25.81
C ALA A 238 -12.36 -56.26 -25.33
N GLN A 239 -11.45 -55.32 -25.08
CA GLN A 239 -11.83 -53.93 -24.91
C GLN A 239 -12.13 -53.35 -26.29
N THR A 240 -13.41 -53.24 -26.61
CA THR A 240 -13.96 -52.73 -27.88
C THR A 240 -13.93 -51.21 -28.00
N SER A 241 -13.24 -50.51 -27.10
CA SER A 241 -13.09 -49.05 -27.15
C SER A 241 -11.76 -48.62 -26.55
N LEU A 242 -10.97 -47.91 -27.37
CA LEU A 242 -9.79 -47.12 -27.01
C LEU A 242 -10.15 -45.63 -26.94
N SER A 243 -11.40 -45.28 -26.65
CA SER A 243 -11.74 -43.89 -26.38
C SER A 243 -11.47 -43.60 -24.91
N ALA A 244 -10.38 -42.89 -24.64
CA ALA A 244 -10.18 -42.25 -23.36
C ALA A 244 -11.20 -41.10 -23.24
N GLY A 245 -12.35 -41.40 -22.66
CA GLY A 245 -13.49 -40.49 -22.64
C GLY A 245 -14.50 -40.95 -21.62
N GLU A 246 -14.13 -40.80 -20.35
CA GLU A 246 -14.99 -40.49 -19.19
C GLU A 246 -14.20 -40.85 -17.93
N VAL A 247 -13.35 -39.92 -17.51
CA VAL A 247 -12.96 -39.84 -16.11
C VAL A 247 -14.10 -39.07 -15.43
N GLU A 248 -15.12 -39.78 -14.94
CA GLU A 248 -16.01 -39.22 -13.92
C GLU A 248 -15.17 -38.98 -12.66
N LEU A 249 -14.78 -37.72 -12.45
CA LEU A 249 -14.24 -37.22 -11.19
C LEU A 249 -15.41 -37.11 -10.20
N PHE A 250 -15.42 -37.97 -9.18
CA PHE A 250 -16.11 -37.69 -7.91
C PHE A 250 -15.23 -36.80 -7.02
#